data_AF-A0A529L3B8-F1
#
_entry.id   AF-A0A529L3B8-F1
#
_cell.length_a   1.000
_cell.length_b   1.000
_cell.length_c   1.000
_cell.angle_alpha   90.00
_cell.angle_beta   90.00
_cell.angle_gamma   90.00
#
_symmetry.space_group_name_H-M   'P 1'
#
loop_
_entity.id
_entity.type
_entity.pdbx_description
1 polymer ?
#
loop_
_entity_poly.entity_id
_entity_poly.type
_entity_poly.pdbx_seq_one_letter_code
_entity_poly.pdbx_strand_id
1 'polypeptide(L)'
;AKATSIGMRKLSEEDYVDRALKVVQGRARIKRTMWSRRAQEYDAKINSGDLISISEVVRDLYRADNQPEQSYSERQLYEAALDRMAREIAAVNRMSETEAVRLIEVNLNKGPKRGAKADNEEAEQEEAA
;
A
#
# COMPACT_ATOMS: atom_id res chain seq x y z
N ALA A 1 -1.58 20.72 24.91
CA ALA A 1 -0.91 19.43 25.20
C ALA A 1 -1.85 18.22 25.40
N LYS A 2 -3.19 18.33 25.26
CA LYS A 2 -4.13 17.17 25.35
C LYS A 2 -4.40 16.44 24.02
N ALA A 3 -4.02 17.02 22.88
CA ALA A 3 -4.30 16.43 21.56
C ALA A 3 -3.47 15.16 21.31
N THR A 4 -2.18 15.16 21.68
CA THR A 4 -1.28 14.03 21.52
C THR A 4 -1.64 12.86 22.44
N SER A 5 -2.18 13.12 23.64
CA SER A 5 -2.58 12.09 24.59
C SER A 5 -3.88 11.36 24.23
N ILE A 6 -4.67 11.90 23.29
CA ILE A 6 -5.93 11.30 22.80
C ILE A 6 -5.73 10.71 21.39
N GLY A 7 -4.49 10.66 20.88
CA GLY A 7 -4.16 10.04 19.59
C GLY A 7 -4.53 10.88 18.37
N MET A 8 -4.82 12.18 18.52
CA MET A 8 -5.07 13.06 17.36
C MET A 8 -3.75 13.39 16.65
N ARG A 9 -3.62 12.93 15.40
CA ARG A 9 -2.49 13.22 14.51
C ARG A 9 -2.76 14.50 13.70
N LYS A 10 -1.71 15.30 13.45
CA LYS A 10 -1.78 16.39 12.48
C LYS A 10 -2.01 15.79 11.08
N LEU A 11 -2.86 16.43 10.27
CA LEU A 11 -3.01 16.09 8.86
C LEU A 11 -1.65 16.09 8.17
N SER A 12 -1.46 15.14 7.25
CA SER A 12 -0.28 15.09 6.39
C SER A 12 -0.16 16.40 5.60
N GLU A 13 1.03 16.96 5.50
CA GLU A 13 1.27 18.13 4.63
C GLU A 13 1.36 17.66 3.17
N GLU A 14 1.14 18.55 2.21
CA GLU A 14 1.20 18.23 0.76
C GLU A 14 2.53 17.54 0.37
N ASP A 15 3.64 17.93 1.00
CA ASP A 15 4.96 17.30 0.84
C ASP A 15 4.99 15.80 1.18
N TYR A 16 4.13 15.34 2.09
CA TYR A 16 4.02 13.92 2.44
C TYR A 16 3.19 13.15 1.40
N VAL A 17 2.18 13.79 0.82
CA VAL A 17 1.38 13.20 -0.27
C VAL A 17 2.25 12.98 -1.50
N ASP A 18 3.05 13.97 -1.88
CA ASP A 18 3.98 13.83 -3.01
C ASP A 18 5.02 12.73 -2.78
N ARG A 19 5.54 12.61 -1.56
CA ARG A 19 6.45 11.52 -1.19
C ARG A 19 5.75 10.16 -1.23
N ALA A 20 4.53 10.06 -0.74
CA ALA A 20 3.72 8.85 -0.79
C ALA A 20 3.47 8.40 -2.24
N LEU A 21 3.07 9.31 -3.13
CA LEU A 21 2.88 9.01 -4.55
C LEU A 21 4.19 8.51 -5.21
N LYS A 22 5.34 9.11 -4.87
CA LYS A 22 6.66 8.61 -5.32
C LYS A 22 6.99 7.23 -4.77
N VAL A 23 6.63 6.92 -3.52
CA VAL A 23 6.82 5.59 -2.93
C VAL A 23 6.01 4.54 -3.68
N VAL A 24 4.75 4.84 -3.99
CA VAL A 24 3.83 3.96 -4.72
C VAL A 24 4.33 3.63 -6.14
N GLN A 25 4.98 4.58 -6.81
CA GLN A 25 5.62 4.37 -8.12
C GLN A 25 6.85 3.44 -8.07
N GLY A 26 7.40 3.18 -6.88
CA GLY A 26 8.60 2.37 -6.71
C GLY A 26 8.39 0.88 -6.99
N ARG A 27 9.50 0.13 -7.03
CA ARG A 27 9.45 -1.34 -7.08
C ARG A 27 9.01 -1.90 -5.72
N ALA A 28 8.07 -2.84 -5.75
CA ALA A 28 7.66 -3.58 -4.56
C ALA A 28 8.88 -4.22 -3.87
N ARG A 29 8.98 -4.07 -2.55
CA ARG A 29 10.07 -4.64 -1.74
C ARG A 29 9.52 -5.68 -0.79
N ILE A 30 9.30 -6.86 -1.33
CA ILE A 30 8.77 -8.01 -0.60
C ILE A 30 9.90 -8.62 0.26
N LYS A 31 9.64 -8.80 1.56
CA LYS A 31 10.55 -9.55 2.46
C LYS A 31 10.27 -11.05 2.34
N ARG A 32 11.33 -11.86 2.37
CA ARG A 32 11.31 -13.34 2.39
C ARG A 32 10.93 -13.93 3.76
N THR A 33 9.84 -13.44 4.34
CA THR A 33 9.29 -13.90 5.64
C THR A 33 7.91 -14.48 5.42
N MET A 34 7.52 -15.49 6.22
CA MET A 34 6.19 -16.10 6.14
C MET A 34 5.08 -15.05 6.14
N TRP A 35 4.05 -15.25 5.29
CA TRP A 35 2.94 -14.33 5.09
C TRP A 35 2.30 -13.87 6.40
N SER A 36 2.06 -14.78 7.35
CA SER A 36 1.48 -14.43 8.66
C SER A 36 2.23 -13.28 9.37
N ARG A 37 3.56 -13.30 9.34
CA ARG A 37 4.39 -12.25 9.95
C ARG A 37 4.34 -10.96 9.15
N ARG A 38 4.30 -11.06 7.82
CA ARG A 38 4.18 -9.92 6.91
C ARG A 38 2.82 -9.25 7.01
N ALA A 39 1.74 -10.01 7.10
CA ALA A 39 0.38 -9.52 7.26
C ALA A 39 0.22 -8.73 8.57
N GLN A 40 0.80 -9.22 9.66
CA GLN A 40 0.86 -8.48 10.93
C GLN A 40 1.65 -7.16 10.81
N GLU A 41 2.80 -7.16 10.13
CA GLU A 41 3.57 -5.94 9.87
C GLU A 41 2.78 -4.93 9.03
N TYR A 42 2.06 -5.40 8.01
CA TYR A 42 1.23 -4.58 7.14
C TYR A 42 0.01 -4.02 7.86
N ASP A 43 -0.68 -4.83 8.66
CA ASP A 43 -1.78 -4.35 9.50
C ASP A 43 -1.30 -3.29 10.50
N ALA A 44 -0.13 -3.50 11.12
CA ALA A 44 0.49 -2.50 12.00
C ALA A 44 0.82 -1.20 11.24
N LYS A 45 1.32 -1.28 9.99
CA LYS A 45 1.57 -0.11 9.15
C LYS A 45 0.27 0.62 8.77
N ILE A 46 -0.79 -0.10 8.44
CA ILE A 46 -2.11 0.48 8.12
C ILE A 46 -2.68 1.21 9.34
N ASN A 47 -2.50 0.64 10.53
CA ASN A 47 -3.00 1.20 11.79
C ASN A 47 -2.07 2.27 12.39
N SER A 48 -0.85 2.44 11.87
CA SER A 48 0.10 3.47 12.35
C SER A 48 -0.34 4.90 12.03
N GLY A 49 -1.18 5.09 11.00
CA GLY A 49 -1.59 6.41 10.52
C GLY A 49 -0.48 7.20 9.80
N ASP A 50 0.67 6.58 9.52
CA ASP A 50 1.70 7.18 8.66
C ASP A 50 1.40 6.90 7.18
N LEU A 51 1.19 7.97 6.42
CA LEU A 51 0.88 7.91 4.99
C LEU A 51 1.99 7.20 4.18
N ILE A 52 3.25 7.37 4.55
CA ILE A 52 4.37 6.70 3.86
C ILE A 52 4.32 5.20 4.11
N SER A 53 4.13 4.79 5.37
CA SER A 53 3.98 3.38 5.73
C SER A 53 2.81 2.70 5.03
N ILE A 54 1.66 3.37 4.92
CA ILE A 54 0.49 2.85 4.17
C ILE A 54 0.83 2.71 2.68
N SER A 55 1.51 3.71 2.10
CA SER A 55 1.91 3.70 0.68
C SER A 55 2.81 2.53 0.32
N GLU A 56 3.68 2.10 1.25
CA GLU A 56 4.50 0.90 1.06
C GLU A 56 3.65 -0.37 0.98
N VAL A 57 2.63 -0.51 1.83
CA VAL A 57 1.72 -1.66 1.83
C VAL A 57 0.94 -1.71 0.52
N VAL A 58 0.38 -0.58 0.09
CA VAL A 58 -0.34 -0.47 -1.20
C VAL A 58 0.58 -0.86 -2.36
N ARG A 59 1.82 -0.35 -2.40
CA ARG A 59 2.81 -0.70 -3.43
C ARG A 59 3.11 -2.20 -3.45
N ASP A 60 3.34 -2.78 -2.29
CA ASP A 60 3.82 -4.15 -2.13
C ASP A 60 2.72 -5.21 -2.34
N LEU A 61 1.46 -4.87 -2.03
CA LEU A 61 0.30 -5.73 -2.25
C LEU A 61 -0.34 -5.53 -3.62
N TYR A 62 -0.16 -4.38 -4.27
CA TYR A 62 -0.65 -4.19 -5.63
C TYR A 62 -0.14 -5.29 -6.56
N ARG A 63 -1.03 -5.87 -7.37
CA ARG A 63 -0.71 -6.82 -8.44
C ARG A 63 -1.30 -6.27 -9.73
N ALA A 64 -0.57 -6.42 -10.82
CA ALA A 64 -1.06 -6.02 -12.15
C ALA A 64 -1.88 -7.16 -12.77
N ASP A 65 -2.76 -6.84 -13.73
CA ASP A 65 -3.68 -7.80 -14.37
C ASP A 65 -2.97 -8.99 -15.07
N ASN A 66 -1.65 -8.89 -15.28
CA ASN A 66 -0.82 -9.93 -15.87
C ASN A 66 -0.15 -10.85 -14.82
N GLN A 67 -0.44 -10.65 -13.53
CA GLN A 67 0.07 -11.45 -12.42
C GLN A 67 -1.04 -12.39 -11.88
N PRO A 68 -0.69 -13.48 -11.19
CA PRO A 68 -1.66 -14.34 -10.53
C PRO A 68 -2.58 -13.55 -9.59
N GLU A 69 -3.83 -14.01 -9.47
CA GLU A 69 -4.82 -13.39 -8.61
C GLU A 69 -4.37 -13.43 -7.13
N GLN A 70 -4.58 -12.34 -6.40
CA GLN A 70 -4.24 -12.24 -4.98
C GLN A 70 -5.10 -13.20 -4.15
N SER A 71 -4.53 -13.74 -3.08
CA SER A 71 -5.33 -14.45 -2.08
C SER A 71 -6.38 -13.53 -1.46
N TYR A 72 -7.47 -14.10 -0.97
CA TYR A 72 -8.54 -13.34 -0.31
C TYR A 72 -8.00 -12.46 0.83
N SER A 73 -7.07 -12.98 1.63
CA SER A 73 -6.46 -12.25 2.73
C SER A 73 -5.57 -11.08 2.28
N GLU A 74 -4.86 -11.22 1.16
CA GLU A 74 -4.07 -10.14 0.57
C GLU A 74 -4.96 -9.02 0.04
N ARG A 75 -6.05 -9.40 -0.65
CA ARG A 75 -7.01 -8.45 -1.19
C ARG A 75 -7.65 -7.60 -0.09
N GLN A 76 -8.07 -8.22 1.02
CA GLN A 76 -8.64 -7.49 2.16
C GLN A 76 -7.66 -6.45 2.73
N LEU A 77 -6.39 -6.82 2.85
CA LEU A 77 -5.37 -5.93 3.40
C LEU A 77 -5.02 -4.80 2.41
N TYR A 78 -5.01 -5.09 1.11
CA TYR A 78 -4.86 -4.10 0.06
C TYR A 78 -6.01 -3.10 0.04
N GLU A 79 -7.26 -3.56 0.09
CA GLU A 79 -8.45 -2.70 0.13
C GLU A 79 -8.43 -1.79 1.36
N ALA A 80 -8.08 -2.32 2.53
CA ALA A 80 -7.95 -1.54 3.76
C ALA A 80 -6.84 -0.47 3.67
N ALA A 81 -5.69 -0.81 3.08
CA ALA A 81 -4.59 0.13 2.88
C ALA A 81 -4.96 1.23 1.86
N LEU A 82 -5.60 0.84 0.75
CA LEU A 82 -6.05 1.75 -0.31
C LEU A 82 -7.07 2.75 0.22
N ASP A 83 -8.06 2.29 0.98
CA ASP A 83 -9.07 3.12 1.62
C ASP A 83 -8.44 4.16 2.58
N ARG A 84 -7.53 3.72 3.46
CA ARG A 84 -6.83 4.62 4.38
C ARG A 84 -5.97 5.65 3.65
N MET A 85 -5.25 5.24 2.61
CA MET A 85 -4.45 6.14 1.79
C MET A 85 -5.31 7.16 1.03
N ALA A 86 -6.42 6.70 0.44
CA ALA A 86 -7.33 7.55 -0.32
C ALA A 86 -7.97 8.63 0.56
N ARG A 87 -8.40 8.28 1.78
CA ARG A 87 -8.95 9.26 2.74
C ARG A 87 -7.94 10.34 3.11
N GLU A 88 -6.69 9.96 3.38
CA GLU A 88 -5.63 10.91 3.71
C GLU A 88 -5.34 11.85 2.53
N ILE A 89 -5.20 11.32 1.31
CA ILE A 89 -4.95 12.14 0.11
C ILE A 89 -6.15 13.04 -0.20
N ALA A 90 -7.37 12.53 -0.08
CA ALA A 90 -8.61 13.28 -0.28
C ALA A 90 -8.71 14.46 0.71
N ALA A 91 -8.39 14.22 1.99
CA ALA A 91 -8.42 15.25 3.02
C ALA A 91 -7.39 16.36 2.79
N VAL A 92 -6.18 16.00 2.34
CA VAL A 92 -5.10 16.97 2.09
C VAL A 92 -5.33 17.76 0.81
N ASN A 93 -5.62 17.08 -0.30
CA ASN A 93 -5.77 17.71 -1.62
C ASN A 93 -7.18 18.26 -1.88
N ARG A 94 -8.10 18.14 -0.91
CA ARG A 94 -9.51 18.58 -0.99
C ARG A 94 -10.22 18.04 -2.24
N MET A 95 -10.01 16.76 -2.53
CA MET A 95 -10.64 16.03 -3.63
C MET A 95 -11.54 14.92 -3.08
N SER A 96 -12.36 14.32 -3.93
CA SER A 96 -13.17 13.17 -3.52
C SER A 96 -12.31 11.92 -3.31
N GLU A 97 -12.77 10.99 -2.45
CA GLU A 97 -12.11 9.69 -2.24
C GLU A 97 -11.97 8.93 -3.58
N THR A 98 -12.97 8.99 -4.44
CA THR A 98 -12.94 8.38 -5.79
C THR A 98 -11.84 8.95 -6.68
N GLU A 99 -11.61 10.27 -6.63
CA GLU A 99 -10.51 10.90 -7.38
C GLU A 99 -9.15 10.54 -6.79
N ALA A 100 -9.04 10.47 -5.47
CA ALA A 100 -7.82 10.04 -4.79
C ALA A 100 -7.45 8.59 -5.15
N VAL A 101 -8.42 7.66 -5.18
CA VAL A 101 -8.20 6.28 -5.62
C VAL A 101 -7.68 6.23 -7.05
N ARG A 102 -8.33 6.94 -7.98
CA ARG A 102 -7.85 7.00 -9.38
C ARG A 102 -6.44 7.55 -9.49
N LEU A 103 -6.12 8.58 -8.70
CA LEU A 103 -4.77 9.14 -8.66
C LEU A 103 -3.75 8.09 -8.18
N ILE A 104 -4.08 7.33 -7.14
CA ILE A 104 -3.22 6.25 -6.62
C ILE A 104 -3.01 5.17 -7.69
N GLU A 105 -4.09 4.69 -8.34
CA GLU A 105 -4.03 3.67 -9.40
C GLU A 105 -3.20 4.13 -10.61
N VAL A 106 -3.36 5.38 -11.04
CA VAL A 106 -2.54 5.97 -12.11
C VAL A 106 -1.06 6.00 -11.74
N ASN A 107 -0.73 6.26 -10.48
CA ASN A 107 0.66 6.26 -10.01
C ASN A 107 1.22 4.85 -9.84
N LEU A 108 0.41 3.87 -9.43
CA LEU A 108 0.78 2.45 -9.37
C LEU A 108 1.16 1.91 -10.75
N ASN A 109 0.40 2.28 -11.78
CA ASN A 109 0.64 1.86 -13.16
C ASN A 109 1.88 2.49 -13.82
N LYS A 110 2.39 3.60 -13.27
CA LYS A 110 3.59 4.29 -13.77
C LYS A 110 4.91 3.67 -13.29
N GLY A 111 4.85 2.71 -12.35
CA GLY A 111 6.04 2.06 -11.82
C GLY A 111 6.80 1.24 -12.89
N PRO A 112 8.09 0.92 -12.65
CA PRO A 112 8.87 0.12 -13.59
C PRO A 112 8.15 -1.20 -13.86
N LYS A 113 7.96 -1.55 -15.15
CA LYS A 113 7.30 -2.79 -15.62
C LYS A 113 7.67 -3.93 -14.69
N ARG A 114 6.71 -4.36 -13.87
CA ARG A 114 6.89 -5.38 -12.85
C ARG A 114 7.15 -6.70 -13.57
N GLY A 115 8.43 -6.98 -13.82
CA GLY A 115 8.86 -8.13 -14.60
C GLY A 115 8.49 -9.42 -13.88
N ALA A 116 7.67 -10.24 -14.54
CA ALA A 116 7.07 -11.50 -14.09
C ALA A 116 8.01 -12.60 -13.57
N LYS A 117 9.33 -12.35 -13.49
CA LYS A 117 10.31 -13.39 -13.14
C LYS A 117 10.56 -13.55 -11.64
N ALA A 118 10.28 -12.56 -10.80
CA ALA A 118 10.54 -12.68 -9.37
C ALA A 118 9.38 -13.34 -8.60
N ASP A 119 8.13 -13.15 -9.05
CA ASP A 119 6.95 -13.71 -8.39
C ASP A 119 6.68 -15.18 -8.78
N ASN A 120 7.10 -15.62 -9.97
CA ASN A 120 6.75 -16.95 -10.50
C ASN A 120 7.58 -18.10 -9.89
N GLU A 121 8.83 -17.84 -9.48
CA GLU A 121 9.66 -18.86 -8.81
C GLU A 121 9.18 -19.15 -7.37
N GLU A 122 8.37 -18.26 -6.78
CA GLU A 122 7.90 -18.37 -5.39
C GLU A 122 6.55 -19.09 -5.29
N ALA A 123 5.63 -18.93 -6.26
CA ALA A 123 4.38 -19.70 -6.31
C ALA A 123 4.63 -21.21 -6.47
N GLU A 124 5.63 -21.61 -7.26
CA GLU A 124 6.01 -23.01 -7.46
C GLU A 124 6.64 -23.65 -6.21
N GLN A 125 7.18 -22.87 -5.27
CA GLN A 125 7.76 -23.38 -4.02
C GLN A 125 6.71 -23.54 -2.90
N GLU A 126 5.64 -22.75 -2.94
CA GLU A 126 4.53 -22.81 -1.97
C GLU A 126 3.56 -23.99 -2.26
N GLU A 127 3.47 -24.45 -3.51
CA GLU A 127 2.68 -25.63 -3.89
C GLU A 127 3.44 -26.96 -3.65
N ALA A 128 4.76 -26.91 -3.49
CA ALA A 128 5.63 -28.08 -3.36
C ALA A 128 6.03 -28.43 -1.91
N ALA A 129 5.58 -27.68 -0.90
CA ALA A 129 5.94 -27.84 0.51
C ALA A 129 4.71 -28.00 1.41
#